data_AF-A0A661JRP3-F1
#
_entry.id   AF-A0A661JRP3-F1
#
_cell.length_a   1.000
_cell.length_b   1.000
_cell.length_c   1.000
_cell.angle_alpha   90.00
_cell.angle_beta   90.00
_cell.angle_gamma   90.00
#
_symmetry.space_group_name_H-M   'P 1'
#
loop_
_entity.id
_entity.type
_entity.pdbx_description
1 polymer ?
#
loop_
_entity_poly.entity_id
_entity_poly.type
_entity_poly.pdbx_seq_one_letter_code
_entity_poly.pdbx_strand_id
1 'polypeptide(L)' 'PEGDLGYAAVEVLSERGDLVEAAYRLFSALRRLDRAGVEVIYAERVPEVGLGRAIMDRLRKAANKFEGDWG' A
#
# COMPACT_ATOMS: atom_id res chain seq x y z
N PRO A 1 9.73 -12.64 -17.14
CA PRO A 1 9.22 -11.35 -16.63
C PRO A 1 8.00 -11.62 -15.75
N GLU A 2 8.11 -11.31 -14.46
CA GLU A 2 7.05 -11.46 -13.46
C GLU A 2 5.87 -10.55 -13.82
N GLY A 3 5.03 -11.03 -14.72
CA GLY A 3 3.99 -10.27 -15.36
C GLY A 3 2.78 -11.16 -15.49
N ASP A 4 2.20 -11.50 -14.34
CA ASP A 4 0.78 -11.32 -14.04
C ASP A 4 0.54 -11.95 -12.65
N LEU A 5 0.84 -11.22 -11.58
CA LEU A 5 0.59 -11.70 -10.20
C LEU A 5 -0.92 -11.76 -9.88
N GLY A 6 -1.79 -11.50 -10.86
CA GLY A 6 -3.24 -11.50 -10.68
C GLY A 6 -3.78 -10.28 -9.93
N TYR A 7 -2.96 -9.24 -9.74
CA TYR A 7 -3.41 -8.00 -9.12
C TYR A 7 -4.11 -7.12 -10.14
N ALA A 8 -5.33 -6.68 -9.81
CA ALA A 8 -6.09 -5.74 -10.63
C ALA A 8 -5.38 -4.38 -10.81
N ALA A 9 -4.57 -3.96 -9.84
CA ALA A 9 -3.74 -2.77 -9.91
C ALA A 9 -2.53 -2.89 -8.97
N VAL A 10 -1.41 -2.24 -9.34
CA VAL A 10 -0.18 -2.18 -8.54
C VAL A 10 0.31 -0.75 -8.48
N GLU A 11 0.73 -0.30 -7.30
CA GLU A 11 1.29 1.03 -7.07
C GLU A 11 2.65 0.92 -6.38
N VAL A 12 3.70 1.43 -7.02
CA VAL A 12 5.05 1.47 -6.45
C VAL A 12 5.28 2.82 -5.79
N LEU A 13 5.42 2.81 -4.46
CA LEU A 13 5.64 4.02 -3.68
C LEU A 13 7.05 4.60 -3.85
N SER A 14 8.04 3.75 -4.12
CA SER A 14 9.41 4.16 -4.45
C SER A 14 10.15 2.96 -5.06
N GLU A 15 10.68 3.10 -6.27
CA GLU A 15 11.45 2.03 -6.94
C GLU A 15 12.77 1.72 -6.21
N ARG A 16 13.32 2.67 -5.44
CA ARG A 16 14.58 2.52 -4.71
C ARG A 16 14.41 2.27 -3.21
N GLY A 17 13.18 2.09 -2.74
CA GLY A 17 12.88 1.99 -1.30
C GLY A 17 13.16 3.25 -0.47
N ASP A 18 13.20 4.45 -1.08
CA ASP A 18 13.36 5.72 -0.39
C ASP A 18 12.10 6.07 0.41
N LEU A 19 12.24 6.21 1.73
CA LEU A 19 11.11 6.47 2.64
C LEU A 19 10.52 7.89 2.47
N VAL A 20 11.29 8.86 1.97
CA VAL A 20 10.80 10.20 1.67
C VAL A 20 9.88 10.14 0.46
N GLU A 21 10.33 9.50 -0.62
CA GLU A 21 9.53 9.30 -1.84
C GLU A 21 8.27 8.48 -1.53
N ALA A 22 8.41 7.40 -0.77
CA ALA A 22 7.29 6.56 -0.38
C ALA A 22 6.25 7.33 0.44
N ALA A 23 6.67 8.12 1.43
CA ALA A 23 5.78 8.95 2.23
C ALA A 23 5.05 9.99 1.37
N TYR A 24 5.76 10.63 0.44
CA TYR A 24 5.20 11.63 -0.46
C TYR A 24 4.12 11.03 -1.39
N ARG A 25 4.34 9.82 -1.91
CA ARG A 25 3.44 9.18 -2.88
C ARG A 25 2.27 8.42 -2.24
N LEU A 26 2.39 7.99 -0.98
CA LEU A 26 1.46 7.07 -0.28
C LEU A 26 -0.02 7.41 -0.51
N PHE A 27 -0.47 8.62 -0.19
CA PHE A 27 -1.89 8.97 -0.31
C PHE A 27 -2.39 9.00 -1.75
N SER A 28 -1.53 9.37 -2.70
CA SER A 28 -1.91 9.38 -4.11
C SER A 28 -2.09 7.95 -4.65
N ALA A 29 -1.25 7.02 -4.20
CA ALA A 29 -1.33 5.61 -4.54
C ALA A 29 -2.59 4.96 -3.95
N LEU A 30 -2.85 5.16 -2.65
CA LEU A 30 -4.07 4.65 -2.00
C LEU A 30 -5.33 5.13 -2.74
N ARG A 31 -5.42 6.42 -3.07
CA ARG A 31 -6.56 6.95 -3.84
C ARG A 31 -6.67 6.38 -5.26
N ARG A 32 -5.55 5.99 -5.90
CA ARG A 32 -5.57 5.34 -7.22
C ARG A 32 -6.11 3.91 -7.09
N LEU A 33 -5.68 3.18 -6.07
CA LEU A 33 -6.17 1.83 -5.76
C LEU A 33 -7.66 1.85 -5.38
N ASP A 34 -8.10 2.80 -4.55
CA ASP A 34 -9.52 2.97 -4.22
C ASP A 34 -10.38 3.19 -5.47
N ARG A 35 -9.90 4.02 -6.41
CA ARG A 35 -10.60 4.26 -7.69
C ARG A 35 -10.57 3.08 -8.64
N ALA A 36 -9.62 2.15 -8.48
CA ALA A 36 -9.61 0.90 -9.23
C ALA A 36 -10.68 -0.08 -8.72
N GLY A 37 -11.37 0.23 -7.61
CA GLY A 37 -12.48 -0.57 -7.10
C GLY A 37 -12.04 -1.91 -6.51
N VAL A 38 -10.79 -2.00 -6.01
CA VAL A 38 -10.29 -3.22 -5.37
C VAL A 38 -10.92 -3.41 -3.99
N GLU A 39 -11.23 -4.66 -3.64
CA GLU A 39 -11.78 -5.00 -2.33
C GLU A 39 -10.72 -5.04 -1.23
N VAL A 40 -9.49 -5.44 -1.58
CA VAL A 40 -8.37 -5.62 -0.66
C VAL A 40 -7.11 -5.02 -1.27
N ILE A 41 -6.35 -4.27 -0.46
CA ILE A 41 -5.01 -3.79 -0.80
C ILE A 41 -4.00 -4.55 0.05
N TYR A 42 -3.09 -5.26 -0.61
CA TYR A 42 -1.89 -5.81 0.01
C TYR A 42 -0.78 -4.76 -0.03
N ALA A 43 -0.22 -4.41 1.13
CA ALA A 43 0.87 -3.45 1.25
C ALA A 43 2.08 -4.09 1.91
N GLU A 44 3.25 -3.91 1.30
CA GLU A 44 4.51 -4.33 1.90
C GLU A 44 4.87 -3.46 3.11
N ARG A 45 5.47 -4.08 4.13
CA ARG A 45 5.93 -3.35 5.31
C ARG A 45 7.23 -2.62 4.98
N VAL A 46 7.32 -1.36 5.40
CA VAL A 46 8.57 -0.60 5.36
C VAL A 46 9.29 -0.65 6.72
N PRO A 47 10.62 -0.42 6.78
CA PRO A 47 11.34 -0.31 8.04
C PRO A 47 10.71 0.75 8.97
N GLU A 48 10.44 0.40 10.23
CA GLU A 48 9.78 1.28 11.20
C GLU A 48 10.79 2.23 11.88
N VAL A 49 11.51 3.01 11.07
CA VAL A 49 12.48 4.03 11.48
C VAL A 49 12.18 5.35 10.77
N GLY A 50 12.37 6.49 11.44
CA GLY A 50 12.10 7.81 10.86
C GLY A 50 10.71 7.90 10.22
N LEU A 51 10.66 8.28 8.93
CA LEU A 51 9.42 8.38 8.14
C LEU A 51 8.69 7.04 7.98
N GLY A 52 9.40 5.91 8.03
CA GLY A 52 8.77 4.60 7.89
C GLY A 52 7.79 4.29 9.03
N ARG A 53 8.01 4.82 10.24
CA ARG A 53 7.01 4.75 11.33
C ARG A 53 5.72 5.48 10.98
N ALA A 54 5.85 6.66 10.37
CA ALA A 54 4.68 7.42 9.94
C ALA A 54 3.94 6.69 8.82
N ILE A 55 4.65 6.16 7.81
CA ILE A 55 4.05 5.36 6.74
C ILE A 55 3.27 4.18 7.32
N MET A 56 3.89 3.38 8.19
CA MET A 56 3.23 2.21 8.79
C MET A 56 2.04 2.61 9.69
N ASP A 57 2.10 3.71 10.41
CA ASP A 57 0.97 4.25 11.17
C ASP A 57 -0.21 4.60 10.24
N ARG A 58 0.04 5.23 9.08
CA ARG A 58 -1.04 5.54 8.13
C ARG A 58 -1.62 4.28 7.49
N LEU A 59 -0.77 3.32 7.10
CA LEU A 59 -1.23 2.04 6.56
C LEU A 59 -2.09 1.26 7.57
N ARG A 60 -1.67 1.21 8.84
CA ARG A 60 -2.46 0.58 9.92
C ARG A 60 -3.80 1.26 10.16
N LYS A 61 -3.85 2.60 10.05
CA LYS A 61 -5.10 3.36 10.16
C LYS A 61 -6.02 3.16 8.95
N ALA A 62 -5.45 2.99 7.77
CA ALA A 62 -6.20 2.72 6.55
C ALA A 62 -6.71 1.27 6.49
N ALA A 63 -6.00 0.33 7.14
CA ALA A 63 -6.44 -1.04 7.30
C ALA A 63 -7.66 -1.10 8.24
N ASN A 64 -8.85 -0.97 7.67
CA ASN A 64 -10.08 -1.35 8.35
C ASN A 64 -10.07 -2.87 8.59
N LYS A 65 -10.76 -3.34 9.64
CA LYS A 65 -10.97 -4.78 9.82
C LYS A 65 -11.74 -5.29 8.60
N PHE A 66 -11.09 -6.12 7.79
CA PHE A 66 -11.77 -6.89 6.77
C PHE A 66 -12.47 -8.06 7.45
N GLU A 67 -13.76 -7.93 7.72
CA GLU A 67 -14.64 -9.06 8.06
C GLU A 67 -15.08 -9.73 6.76
N GLY A 68 -14.12 -10.35 6.08
CA GLY A 68 -14.42 -11.25 4.97
C GLY A 68 -14.70 -12.64 5.52
N ASP A 69 -15.90 -13.16 5.26
CA ASP A 69 -16.18 -14.59 5.41
C ASP A 69 -15.34 -15.30 4.34
N TRP A 70 -14.23 -15.90 4.76
CA TRP A 70 -13.46 -16.80 3.91
C TRP A 70 -14.19 -18.15 3.86
N GLY A 71 -15.26 -18.19 3.06
CA GLY A 71 -15.95 -19.42 2.69
C GLY A 71 -15.07 -20.36 1.88
#